data_AF-A0A2W7D153-F1
#
_entry.id   AF-A0A2W7D153-F1
#
_cell.length_a   1.000
_cell.length_b   1.000
_cell.length_c   1.000
_cell.angle_alpha   90.00
_cell.angle_beta   90.00
_cell.angle_gamma   90.00
#
_symmetry.space_group_name_H-M   'P 1'
#
loop_
_entity.id
_entity.type
_entity.pdbx_description
1 polymer ?
#
loop_
_entity_poly.entity_id
_entity_poly.type
_entity_poly.pdbx_seq_one_letter_code
_entity_poly.pdbx_strand_id
1 'polypeptide(L)'
;MANEYILQTGTANPFNGVSVGLLSAPTLADIDGDGDLDAIVGETGGTLKYYKNTGSSTAPVYTAQTGTANPFNGISVGKNSTPTLADIDGDGDLDAIVGE
;
A
#
# COMPACT_ATOMS: atom_id res chain seq x y z
N MET A 1 5.18 -9.88 27.82
CA MET A 1 3.82 -9.41 27.52
C MET A 1 3.45 -9.99 26.17
N ALA A 2 2.31 -10.67 26.04
CA ALA A 2 1.88 -11.16 24.73
C ALA A 2 1.35 -9.97 23.92
N ASN A 3 1.75 -9.85 22.67
CA ASN A 3 1.16 -8.87 21.77
C ASN A 3 -0.29 -9.29 21.51
N GLU A 4 -1.26 -8.54 22.01
CA GLU A 4 -2.67 -8.74 21.65
C GLU A 4 -2.93 -8.10 20.29
N TYR A 5 -3.59 -8.85 19.40
CA TYR A 5 -4.09 -8.32 18.14
C TYR A 5 -5.43 -7.62 18.39
N ILE A 6 -5.55 -6.37 17.98
CA ILE A 6 -6.79 -5.60 18.08
C ILE A 6 -7.37 -5.43 16.68
N LEU A 7 -8.56 -5.97 16.46
CA LEU A 7 -9.32 -5.71 15.25
C LEU A 7 -9.83 -4.26 15.28
N GLN A 8 -9.39 -3.45 14.32
CA GLN A 8 -9.88 -2.09 14.13
C GLN A 8 -11.09 -2.10 13.18
N THR A 9 -12.17 -1.41 13.55
CA THR A 9 -13.38 -1.28 12.72
C THR A 9 -13.95 0.14 12.84
N GLY A 10 -14.88 0.50 11.94
CA GLY A 10 -15.52 1.81 11.94
C GLY A 10 -14.51 2.95 11.88
N THR A 11 -14.72 4.01 12.66
CA THR A 11 -13.84 5.19 12.68
C THR A 11 -12.45 4.94 13.22
N ALA A 12 -12.21 3.79 13.89
CA ALA A 12 -10.88 3.41 14.37
C ALA A 12 -10.04 2.69 13.30
N ASN A 13 -10.67 2.23 12.21
CA ASN A 13 -9.96 1.64 11.09
C ASN A 13 -9.46 2.76 10.14
N PRO A 14 -8.13 2.95 9.97
CA PRO A 14 -7.60 3.98 9.08
C PRO A 14 -7.89 3.72 7.59
N PHE A 15 -8.33 2.51 7.24
CA PHE A 15 -8.80 2.14 5.90
C PHE A 15 -10.33 2.18 5.78
N ASN A 16 -11.05 2.71 6.77
CA ASN A 16 -12.50 2.75 6.73
C ASN A 16 -13.01 3.56 5.53
N GLY A 17 -13.82 2.92 4.68
CA GLY A 17 -14.34 3.53 3.45
C GLY A 17 -13.38 3.48 2.26
N VAL A 18 -12.15 2.97 2.42
CA VAL A 18 -11.24 2.72 1.30
C VAL A 18 -11.75 1.51 0.51
N SER A 19 -12.00 1.72 -0.78
CA SER A 19 -12.45 0.67 -1.72
C SER A 19 -11.47 0.53 -2.88
N VAL A 20 -10.86 -0.64 -2.98
CA VAL A 20 -9.69 -0.89 -3.83
C VAL A 20 -9.97 -1.83 -5.00
N GLY A 21 -11.16 -2.42 -5.09
CA GLY A 21 -11.54 -3.34 -6.17
C GLY A 21 -11.68 -4.77 -5.67
N LEU A 22 -11.80 -5.72 -6.60
CA LEU A 22 -11.93 -7.14 -6.29
C LEU A 22 -10.55 -7.79 -6.15
N LEU A 23 -10.49 -8.89 -5.40
CA LEU A 23 -9.27 -9.68 -5.15
C LEU A 23 -8.08 -8.80 -4.72
N SER A 24 -8.34 -7.87 -3.81
CA SER A 24 -7.34 -6.90 -3.36
C SER A 24 -6.18 -7.58 -2.65
N ALA A 25 -4.96 -7.22 -3.02
CA ALA A 25 -3.72 -7.70 -2.40
C ALA A 25 -2.94 -6.51 -1.83
N PRO A 26 -3.16 -6.14 -0.55
CA PRO A 26 -2.47 -5.01 0.09
C PRO A 26 -1.07 -5.40 0.58
N THR A 27 -0.13 -4.47 0.44
CA THR A 27 1.22 -4.50 1.01
C THR A 27 1.52 -3.15 1.66
N LEU A 28 2.14 -3.17 2.85
CA LEU A 28 2.53 -1.97 3.60
C LEU A 28 4.05 -1.86 3.64
N ALA A 29 4.56 -0.65 3.38
CA ALA A 29 5.97 -0.30 3.50
C ALA A 29 6.14 1.22 3.60
N ASP A 30 7.29 1.69 4.06
CA ASP A 30 7.67 3.10 4.01
C ASP A 30 8.16 3.43 2.59
N ILE A 31 7.25 3.89 1.71
CA ILE A 31 7.50 3.99 0.27
C ILE A 31 8.19 5.32 -0.07
N ASP A 32 7.99 6.36 0.74
CA ASP A 32 8.62 7.67 0.53
C ASP A 32 9.69 8.06 1.57
N GLY A 33 10.01 7.16 2.50
CA GLY A 33 11.14 7.26 3.41
C GLY A 33 10.92 8.23 4.56
N ASP A 34 9.66 8.51 4.93
CA ASP A 34 9.31 9.42 6.02
C ASP A 34 9.12 8.73 7.38
N GLY A 35 9.31 7.41 7.44
CA GLY A 35 9.34 6.62 8.66
C GLY A 35 7.96 6.13 9.11
N ASP A 36 6.94 6.26 8.26
CA ASP A 36 5.64 5.64 8.46
C ASP A 36 5.26 4.72 7.30
N LEU A 37 4.24 3.87 7.49
CA LEU A 37 3.87 2.87 6.50
C LEU A 37 2.80 3.41 5.56
N ASP A 38 3.12 3.43 4.28
CA ASP A 38 2.19 3.62 3.19
C ASP A 38 1.54 2.29 2.75
N ALA A 39 0.53 2.37 1.90
CA ALA A 39 -0.13 1.20 1.34
C ALA A 39 -0.09 1.18 -0.20
N ILE A 40 0.39 0.06 -0.75
CA ILE A 40 0.19 -0.32 -2.15
C ILE A 40 -0.80 -1.49 -2.20
N VAL A 41 -1.76 -1.42 -3.12
CA VAL A 41 -2.81 -2.43 -3.23
C VAL A 41 -2.96 -2.86 -4.68
N GLY A 42 -2.69 -4.13 -4.95
CA GLY A 42 -3.06 -4.77 -6.21
C GLY A 42 -4.53 -5.18 -6.24
N GLU A 43 -5.06 -5.37 -7.44
CA GLU A 43 -6.48 -5.67 -7.68
C GLU A 43 -6.69 -6.45 -8.99
N THR A 44 -7.91 -6.98 -9.19
CA THR A 44 -8.25 -7.85 -10.33
C THR A 44 -7.92 -7.28 -11.72
N GLY A 45 -8.02 -5.98 -11.93
CA GLY A 45 -7.64 -5.28 -13.16
C GLY A 45 -6.13 -5.19 -13.41
N GLY A 46 -5.31 -5.73 -12.50
CA GLY A 46 -3.86 -5.81 -12.65
C GLY A 46 -3.15 -4.48 -12.41
N THR A 47 -3.87 -3.42 -12.04
CA THR A 47 -3.27 -2.11 -11.72
C THR A 47 -2.84 -2.04 -10.25
N LEU A 48 -2.05 -1.04 -9.90
CA LEU A 48 -1.64 -0.79 -8.51
C LEU A 48 -2.23 0.53 -8.01
N LYS A 49 -2.89 0.46 -6.85
CA LYS A 49 -3.37 1.63 -6.12
C LYS A 49 -2.39 2.00 -5.03
N TYR A 50 -2.11 3.29 -4.89
CA TYR A 50 -1.21 3.82 -3.86
C TYR A 50 -1.97 4.75 -2.92
N TYR A 51 -1.76 4.54 -1.63
CA TYR A 51 -2.26 5.39 -0.57
C TYR A 51 -1.09 5.79 0.32
N LYS A 52 -0.72 7.07 0.23
CA LYS A 52 0.27 7.66 1.14
C LYS A 52 -0.36 7.78 2.53
N ASN A 53 0.35 7.38 3.57
CA ASN A 53 0.01 7.78 4.91
C ASN A 53 0.48 9.22 5.13
N THR A 54 -0.50 10.09 5.33
CA THR A 54 -0.31 11.54 5.54
C THR A 54 -0.40 11.93 7.01
N GLY A 55 -0.57 10.94 7.89
CA GLY A 55 -0.69 11.09 9.32
C GLY A 55 0.65 10.86 10.02
N SER A 56 0.69 9.86 10.90
CA SER A 56 1.92 9.38 11.52
C SER A 56 1.86 7.87 11.71
N SER A 57 3.00 7.25 12.05
CA SER A 57 3.09 5.81 12.36
C SER A 57 2.15 5.35 13.48
N THR A 58 1.73 6.25 14.39
CA THR A 58 0.79 5.94 15.48
C THR A 58 -0.64 6.39 15.22
N ALA A 59 -0.87 7.25 14.23
CA ALA A 59 -2.17 7.80 13.87
C ALA A 59 -2.27 7.94 12.34
N PRO A 60 -2.30 6.82 11.60
CA PRO A 60 -2.20 6.84 10.15
C PRO A 60 -3.45 7.43 9.50
N VAL A 61 -3.25 8.17 8.42
CA VAL A 61 -4.31 8.77 7.58
C VAL A 61 -3.97 8.51 6.12
N TYR A 62 -4.64 7.53 5.51
CA TYR A 62 -4.36 7.11 4.14
C TYR A 62 -5.07 7.98 3.11
N THR A 63 -4.29 8.67 2.28
CA THR A 63 -4.76 9.51 1.19
C THR A 63 -4.36 8.89 -0.15
N ALA A 64 -5.35 8.63 -1.00
CA ALA A 64 -5.11 8.08 -2.33
C ALA A 64 -4.25 9.02 -3.18
N GLN A 65 -3.19 8.49 -3.78
CA GLN A 65 -2.34 9.21 -4.71
C GLN A 65 -2.66 8.77 -6.15
N THR A 66 -2.60 9.70 -7.10
CA THR A 66 -2.95 9.45 -8.50
C THR A 66 -2.03 10.22 -9.44
N GLY A 67 -1.98 9.80 -10.71
CA GLY A 67 -1.17 10.47 -11.73
C GLY A 67 0.31 10.49 -11.33
N THR A 68 0.94 11.66 -11.43
CA THR A 68 2.37 11.83 -11.12
C THR A 68 2.70 11.69 -9.62
N ALA A 69 1.70 11.73 -8.74
CA ALA A 69 1.91 11.51 -7.30
C ALA A 69 1.93 10.01 -6.93
N ASN A 70 1.54 9.13 -7.85
CA ASN A 70 1.61 7.69 -7.65
C ASN A 70 2.83 7.13 -8.42
N PRO A 71 3.89 6.66 -7.72
CA PRO A 71 5.08 6.13 -8.38
C PRO A 71 4.80 4.85 -9.19
N PHE A 72 3.70 4.16 -8.92
CA PHE A 72 3.26 2.96 -9.63
C PHE A 72 2.26 3.27 -10.76
N ASN A 73 2.01 4.55 -11.05
CA ASN A 73 1.03 4.95 -12.04
C ASN A 73 1.40 4.43 -13.44
N GLY A 74 0.47 3.70 -14.06
CA GLY A 74 0.66 3.11 -15.39
C GLY A 74 1.20 1.68 -15.39
N ILE A 75 1.59 1.13 -14.22
CA ILE A 75 1.89 -0.29 -14.10
C ILE A 75 0.59 -1.09 -14.22
N SER A 76 0.61 -2.07 -15.13
CA SER A 76 -0.43 -3.09 -15.24
C SER A 76 0.20 -4.42 -15.61
N VAL A 77 -0.09 -5.45 -14.81
CA VAL A 77 0.33 -6.85 -15.08
C VAL A 77 -0.80 -7.67 -15.73
N GLY A 78 -1.81 -7.01 -16.30
CA GLY A 78 -2.95 -7.67 -16.93
C GLY A 78 -4.09 -7.98 -15.95
N LYS A 79 -3.88 -8.88 -14.98
CA LYS A 79 -4.88 -9.21 -13.95
C LYS A 79 -4.26 -9.52 -12.59
N ASN A 80 -5.09 -9.45 -11.55
CA ASN A 80 -4.81 -9.88 -10.17
C ASN A 80 -3.42 -9.50 -9.67
N SER A 81 -3.07 -8.22 -9.76
CA SER A 81 -1.77 -7.74 -9.32
C SER A 81 -1.54 -8.11 -7.85
N THR A 82 -0.38 -8.70 -7.56
CA THR A 82 0.04 -9.10 -6.20
C THR A 82 1.40 -8.47 -5.88
N PRO A 83 1.42 -7.21 -5.39
CA PRO A 83 2.67 -6.50 -5.15
C PRO A 83 3.39 -7.01 -3.91
N THR A 84 4.71 -7.10 -3.99
CA THR A 84 5.61 -7.20 -2.84
C THR A 84 6.76 -6.20 -3.01
N LEU A 85 7.33 -5.74 -1.90
CA LEU A 85 8.36 -4.71 -1.88
C LEU A 85 9.62 -5.25 -1.20
N ALA A 86 10.78 -4.97 -1.79
CA ALA A 86 12.09 -5.26 -1.23
C ALA A 86 13.14 -4.37 -1.90
N ASP A 87 14.19 -4.00 -1.18
CA ASP A 87 15.40 -3.41 -1.76
C ASP A 87 16.21 -4.54 -2.43
N ILE A 88 16.07 -4.71 -3.75
CA ILE A 88 16.66 -5.85 -4.49
C ILE A 88 18.10 -5.54 -4.88
N ASP A 89 18.41 -4.30 -5.21
CA ASP A 89 19.73 -3.91 -5.71
C ASP A 89 20.65 -3.29 -4.64
N GLY A 90 20.14 -3.02 -3.44
CA GLY A 90 20.89 -2.58 -2.28
C GLY A 90 21.20 -1.09 -2.28
N ASP A 91 20.44 -0.27 -3.00
CA ASP A 91 20.64 1.18 -3.07
C ASP A 91 19.90 1.96 -1.96
N GLY A 92 19.04 1.27 -1.20
CA GLY A 92 18.33 1.80 -0.05
C GLY A 92 16.94 2.35 -0.35
N ASP A 93 16.44 2.24 -1.59
CA ASP A 93 15.03 2.39 -1.90
C ASP A 93 14.32 1.02 -2.07
N LEU A 94 12.98 1.03 -2.14
CA LEU A 94 12.19 -0.20 -2.25
C LEU A 94 11.80 -0.45 -3.70
N ASP A 95 12.18 -1.63 -4.22
CA ASP A 95 11.68 -2.13 -5.50
C ASP A 95 10.33 -2.83 -5.35
N ALA A 96 9.47 -2.66 -6.37
CA ALA A 96 8.22 -3.41 -6.49
C ALA A 96 8.35 -4.62 -7.42
N ILE A 97 8.04 -5.80 -6.87
CA ILE A 97 7.82 -7.03 -7.64
C ILE A 97 6.31 -7.28 -7.69
N VAL A 98 5.75 -7.43 -8.90
CA VAL A 98 4.30 -7.57 -9.09
C VAL A 98 4.01 -8.82 -9.92
N GLY A 99 3.33 -9.79 -9.32
CA GLY A 99 2.82 -10.99 -10.01
C GLY A 99 1.40 -10.80 -10.57
N GLU A 100 1.00 -11.70 -11.48
CA GLU A 100 -0.35 -11.83 -12.08
C GLU A 100 -1.17 -13.00 -11.50
#